data_AF-A0A2N5X963-F1
#
_entry.id   AF-A0A2N5X963-F1
#
_cell.length_a   1.000
_cell.length_b   1.000
_cell.length_c   1.000
_cell.angle_alpha   90.00
_cell.angle_beta   90.00
_cell.angle_gamma   90.00
#
_symmetry.space_group_name_H-M   'P 1'
#
loop_
_entity.id
_entity.type
_entity.pdbx_description
1 polymer ?
#
loop_
_entity_poly.entity_id
_entity_poly.type
_entity_poly.pdbx_seq_one_letter_code
_entity_poly.pdbx_strand_id
1 'polypeptide(L)'
;PVVQGSVLQPVVPGGAAPLLYSGPTHPARRLAMALRASDDGGRTWREALRLSPDPAGYSDLVQLDPATVGLLYETGPSGSHDTITFARIPLASLR
;
A
#
# COMPACT_ATOMS: atom_id res chain seq x y z
N PRO A 1 -8.13 -9.22 -7.30
CA PRO A 1 -8.39 -10.58 -6.77
C PRO A 1 -9.17 -10.47 -5.44
N VAL A 2 -9.76 -11.56 -4.95
CA VAL A 2 -10.31 -11.59 -3.58
C VAL A 2 -9.17 -11.81 -2.59
N VAL A 3 -8.81 -10.75 -1.86
CA VAL A 3 -7.71 -10.70 -0.89
C VAL A 3 -7.93 -9.51 0.05
N GLN A 4 -7.46 -9.61 1.29
CA GLN A 4 -7.48 -8.49 2.21
C GLN A 4 -6.48 -7.41 1.74
N GLY A 5 -6.82 -6.15 2.00
CA GLY A 5 -5.92 -5.01 1.89
C GLY A 5 -6.15 -4.04 3.04
N SER A 6 -5.35 -2.99 3.12
CA SER A 6 -5.42 -2.01 4.20
C SER A 6 -5.68 -0.61 3.66
N VAL A 7 -6.34 0.21 4.47
CA VAL A 7 -6.63 1.61 4.19
C VAL A 7 -6.18 2.44 5.38
N LEU A 8 -5.44 3.52 5.12
CA LEU A 8 -4.94 4.42 6.14
C LEU A 8 -5.03 5.86 5.62
N GLN A 9 -5.51 6.78 6.45
CA GLN A 9 -5.38 8.21 6.20
C GLN A 9 -4.29 8.80 7.11
N PRO A 10 -3.07 9.07 6.59
CA PRO A 10 -2.00 9.64 7.38
C PRO A 10 -2.31 11.08 7.80
N VAL A 11 -1.92 11.46 9.01
CA VAL A 11 -2.05 12.82 9.51
C VAL A 11 -0.70 13.53 9.38
N VAL A 12 -0.68 14.71 8.78
CA VAL A 12 0.54 15.51 8.55
C VAL A 12 0.37 16.90 9.17
N PRO A 13 1.45 17.65 9.42
CA PRO A 13 1.32 19.04 9.85
C PRO A 13 0.47 19.83 8.85
N GLY A 14 -0.59 20.47 9.33
CA GLY A 14 -1.52 21.24 8.50
C GLY A 14 -2.73 20.46 7.95
N GLY A 15 -2.89 19.17 8.27
CA GLY A 15 -4.12 18.43 7.94
C GLY A 15 -3.93 16.93 7.75
N ALA A 16 -4.63 16.37 6.76
CA ALA A 16 -4.50 14.97 6.38
C ALA A 16 -3.76 14.85 5.04
N ALA A 17 -2.98 13.79 4.90
CA ALA A 17 -2.46 13.35 3.62
C ALA A 17 -3.58 12.63 2.83
N PRO A 18 -3.34 12.29 1.55
CA PRO A 18 -4.28 11.50 0.77
C PRO A 18 -4.61 10.17 1.47
N LEU A 19 -5.82 9.67 1.28
CA LEU A 19 -6.20 8.35 1.75
C LEU A 19 -5.38 7.30 0.99
N LEU A 20 -4.72 6.40 1.70
CA LEU A 20 -3.89 5.36 1.11
C LEU A 20 -4.61 4.01 1.16
N TYR A 21 -4.46 3.22 0.11
CA TYR A 21 -4.86 1.82 0.03
C TYR A 21 -3.67 0.96 -0.35
N SER A 22 -3.43 -0.15 0.36
CA SER A 22 -2.48 -1.18 -0.02
C SER A 22 -3.19 -2.44 -0.51
N GLY A 23 -2.73 -2.97 -1.64
CA GLY A 23 -3.18 -4.27 -2.12
C GLY A 23 -2.57 -4.68 -3.47
N PRO A 24 -2.78 -5.94 -3.88
CA PRO A 24 -2.33 -6.43 -5.18
C PRO A 24 -3.03 -5.70 -6.34
N THR A 25 -2.26 -5.24 -7.32
CA THR A 25 -2.81 -4.40 -8.41
C THR A 25 -3.32 -5.20 -9.62
N HIS A 26 -2.90 -6.46 -9.78
CA HIS A 26 -3.43 -7.31 -10.86
C HIS A 26 -4.92 -7.67 -10.63
N PRO A 27 -5.84 -7.53 -11.60
CA PRO A 27 -7.27 -7.65 -11.35
C PRO A 27 -7.71 -9.07 -10.93
N ALA A 28 -7.09 -10.10 -11.51
CA ALA A 28 -7.47 -11.50 -11.26
C ALA A 28 -6.54 -12.28 -10.32
N ARG A 29 -5.33 -11.79 -10.02
CA ARG A 29 -4.28 -12.57 -9.36
C ARG A 29 -3.71 -11.81 -8.18
N ARG A 30 -3.30 -12.55 -7.14
CA ARG A 30 -2.54 -12.04 -5.98
C ARG A 30 -1.10 -11.71 -6.42
N LEU A 31 -0.95 -10.57 -7.10
CA LEU A 31 0.28 -10.18 -7.79
C LEU A 31 0.47 -8.66 -7.75
N ALA A 32 1.72 -8.26 -7.61
CA ALA A 32 2.23 -6.90 -7.64
C ALA A 32 1.59 -5.98 -6.59
N MET A 33 2.15 -6.02 -5.38
CA MET A 33 1.73 -5.14 -4.28
C MET A 33 1.93 -3.67 -4.67
N ALA A 34 0.91 -2.85 -4.45
CA ALA A 34 0.94 -1.43 -4.75
C ALA A 34 0.25 -0.60 -3.67
N LEU A 35 0.68 0.65 -3.56
CA LEU A 35 -0.06 1.72 -2.90
C LEU A 35 -0.84 2.51 -3.92
N ARG A 36 -2.11 2.75 -3.60
CA ARG A 36 -2.96 3.70 -4.30
C ARG A 36 -3.30 4.85 -3.35
N ALA A 37 -3.40 6.04 -3.90
CA ALA A 37 -3.74 7.24 -3.17
C ALA A 37 -5.04 7.85 -3.70
N SER A 38 -5.81 8.44 -2.80
CA SER A 38 -7.05 9.15 -3.10
C SER A 38 -7.05 10.51 -2.41
N ASP A 39 -7.20 11.57 -3.21
CA ASP A 39 -7.28 12.95 -2.75
C ASP A 39 -8.73 13.40 -2.48
N ASP A 40 -9.72 12.55 -2.78
CA ASP A 40 -11.16 12.86 -2.77
C ASP A 40 -11.98 11.97 -1.83
N GLY A 41 -11.33 11.41 -0.80
CA GLY A 41 -11.97 10.61 0.24
C GLY A 41 -12.37 9.22 -0.23
N GLY A 42 -11.62 8.64 -1.17
CA GLY A 42 -11.79 7.28 -1.67
C GLY A 42 -12.72 7.14 -2.87
N ARG A 43 -13.09 8.23 -3.54
CA ARG A 43 -13.95 8.17 -4.74
C ARG A 43 -13.13 7.80 -5.98
N THR A 44 -11.96 8.41 -6.13
CA THR A 44 -10.99 8.07 -7.18
C THR A 44 -9.65 7.69 -6.58
N TRP A 45 -8.93 6.82 -7.27
CA TRP A 45 -7.67 6.25 -6.81
C TRP A 45 -6.65 6.22 -7.95
N ARG A 46 -5.45 6.74 -7.70
CA ARG A 46 -4.30 6.59 -8.60
C ARG A 46 -3.30 5.61 -8.00
N GLU A 47 -2.61 4.84 -8.86
CA GLU A 47 -1.45 4.05 -8.40
C GLU A 47 -0.32 5.03 -8.05
N ALA A 48 0.06 5.08 -6.78
CA ALA A 48 1.09 5.99 -6.25
C ALA A 48 2.47 5.34 -6.24
N LEU A 49 2.52 4.05 -5.91
CA LEU A 49 3.76 3.29 -5.85
C LEU A 49 3.49 1.81 -6.09
N ARG A 50 4.29 1.17 -6.93
CA ARG A 50 4.34 -0.29 -7.05
C ARG A 50 5.59 -0.79 -6.33
N LEU A 51 5.42 -1.70 -5.38
CA LEU A 51 6.52 -2.16 -4.51
C LEU A 51 7.35 -3.26 -5.20
N SER A 52 6.67 -4.19 -5.86
CA SER A 52 7.31 -5.32 -6.54
C SER A 52 6.39 -5.87 -7.64
N PRO A 53 6.92 -6.53 -8.68
CA PRO A 53 6.13 -7.35 -9.61
C PRO A 53 5.73 -8.72 -9.05
N ASP A 54 6.25 -9.14 -7.89
CA ASP A 54 6.07 -10.48 -7.32
C ASP A 54 4.64 -10.80 -6.86
N PRO A 55 4.31 -12.08 -6.62
CA PRO A 55 3.13 -12.48 -5.89
C PRO A 55 2.90 -11.64 -4.63
N ALA A 56 1.67 -11.20 -4.42
CA ALA A 56 1.33 -10.24 -3.37
C ALA A 56 0.04 -10.66 -2.66
N GLY A 57 0.12 -10.81 -1.35
CA GLY A 57 -0.97 -11.27 -0.50
C GLY A 57 -1.59 -10.16 0.33
N TYR A 58 -1.80 -10.46 1.61
CA TYR A 58 -2.37 -9.56 2.60
C TYR A 58 -1.42 -8.39 2.86
N SER A 59 -1.96 -7.29 3.34
CA SER A 59 -1.17 -6.12 3.69
C SER A 59 -1.77 -5.31 4.81
N ASP A 60 -0.90 -4.61 5.55
CA ASP A 60 -1.30 -3.65 6.56
C ASP A 60 -0.44 -2.38 6.55
N LEU A 61 -1.09 -1.25 6.77
CA LEU A 61 -0.50 0.08 6.73
C LEU A 61 -0.48 0.69 8.13
N VAL A 62 0.64 1.31 8.48
CA VAL A 62 0.78 2.08 9.72
C VAL A 62 1.49 3.39 9.45
N GLN A 63 1.07 4.46 10.13
CA GLN A 63 1.84 5.69 10.13
C GLN A 63 2.97 5.56 11.15
N LEU A 64 4.22 5.70 10.71
CA LEU A 64 5.39 5.59 11.61
C LEU A 64 5.73 6.94 12.24
N ASP A 65 5.61 8.01 11.45
CA ASP A 65 5.91 9.38 11.84
C ASP A 65 5.18 10.37 10.88
N PRO A 66 5.30 11.69 11.08
CA PRO A 66 4.63 12.68 10.22
C PRO A 66 5.04 12.66 8.73
N ALA A 67 6.10 11.96 8.36
CA ALA A 67 6.64 11.93 7.00
C ALA A 67 6.72 10.52 6.38
N THR A 68 6.41 9.46 7.14
CA THR A 68 6.66 8.07 6.74
C THR A 68 5.49 7.15 7.08
N VAL A 69 5.12 6.31 6.11
CA VAL A 69 4.22 5.17 6.33
C VAL A 69 4.98 3.86 6.24
N GLY A 70 4.65 2.93 7.11
CA GLY A 70 5.10 1.55 7.09
C GLY A 70 4.06 0.69 6.38
N LEU A 71 4.53 -0.23 5.54
CA LEU A 71 3.72 -1.25 4.89
C LEU A 71 4.28 -2.62 5.26
N LEU A 72 3.47 -3.45 5.91
CA LEU A 72 3.74 -4.87 6.09
C LEU A 72 2.93 -5.65 5.05
N TYR A 73 3.53 -6.57 4.31
CA TYR A 73 2.79 -7.34 3.31
C TYR A 73 3.39 -8.71 3.03
N GLU A 74 2.54 -9.65 2.60
CA GLU A 74 2.97 -10.99 2.20
C GLU A 74 3.43 -10.99 0.72
N THR A 75 4.60 -11.58 0.44
CA THR A 75 5.22 -11.58 -0.89
C THR A 75 6.29 -12.66 -1.03
N GLY A 76 6.71 -12.94 -2.26
CA GLY A 76 7.93 -13.70 -2.58
C GLY A 76 7.89 -14.37 -3.96
N PRO A 77 9.03 -14.87 -4.46
CA PRO A 77 9.17 -15.34 -5.85
C PRO A 77 8.38 -16.62 -6.17
N SER A 78 8.11 -17.46 -5.17
CA SER A 78 7.38 -18.73 -5.34
C SER A 78 5.88 -18.57 -5.07
N GLY A 79 5.50 -17.60 -4.24
CA GLY A 79 4.10 -17.37 -3.88
C GLY A 79 3.89 -16.21 -2.91
N SER A 80 2.63 -15.80 -2.75
CA SER A 80 2.27 -14.68 -1.88
C SER A 80 2.44 -15.00 -0.39
N HIS A 81 2.64 -16.25 0.00
CA HIS A 81 2.81 -16.63 1.42
C HIS A 81 4.27 -16.99 1.76
N ASP A 82 5.21 -16.67 0.87
CA ASP A 82 6.63 -17.04 1.05
C ASP A 82 7.26 -16.26 2.21
N THR A 83 7.09 -14.93 2.22
CA THR A 83 7.68 -14.04 3.21
C THR A 83 6.72 -12.94 3.61
N ILE A 84 6.93 -12.35 4.79
CA ILE A 84 6.33 -11.09 5.19
C ILE A 84 7.42 -10.02 5.10
N THR A 85 7.20 -9.01 4.27
CA THR A 85 8.14 -7.90 4.05
C THR A 85 7.61 -6.61 4.69
N PHE A 86 8.51 -5.84 5.31
CA PHE A 86 8.22 -4.51 5.82
C PHE A 86 8.94 -3.45 4.99
N ALA A 87 8.19 -2.47 4.47
CA ALA A 87 8.72 -1.33 3.72
C ALA A 87 8.41 -0.02 4.45
N ARG A 88 9.40 0.88 4.49
CA ARG A 88 9.24 2.26 4.96
C ARG A 88 9.16 3.18 3.75
N ILE A 89 8.07 3.93 3.65
CA ILE A 89 7.75 4.69 2.44
C ILE A 89 7.57 6.16 2.83
N PRO A 90 8.40 7.07 2.30
CA PRO A 90 8.22 8.50 2.51
C PRO A 90 6.89 8.97 1.91
N LEU A 91 6.08 9.70 2.68
CA LEU A 91 4.81 10.27 2.19
C LEU A 91 5.03 11.21 0.99
N ALA A 92 6.18 11.87 0.93
CA ALA A 92 6.55 12.74 -0.19
C ALA A 92 6.63 12.00 -1.54
N SER A 93 6.93 10.68 -1.55
CA SER A 93 6.99 9.89 -2.78
C SER A 93 5.62 9.39 -3.24
N LEU A 94 4.54 9.68 -2.50
CA LEU A 94 3.19 9.22 -2.79
C LEU A 94 2.27 10.32 -3.34
N ARG A 95 2.81 11.54 -3.50
CA ARG A 95 2.09 12.69 -4.06
C ARG A 95 2.12 12.67 -5.59
#